data_AF-A0A929GIS1-F1
#
_entry.id   AF-A0A929GIS1-F1
#
_cell.length_a   1.000
_cell.length_b   1.000
_cell.length_c   1.000
_cell.angle_alpha   90.00
_cell.angle_beta   90.00
_cell.angle_gamma   90.00
#
_symmetry.space_group_name_H-M   'P 1'
#
loop_
_entity.id
_entity.type
_entity.pdbx_description
1 polymer ?
#
loop_
_entity_poly.entity_id
_entity_poly.type
_entity_poly.pdbx_seq_one_letter_code
_entity_poly.pdbx_strand_id
1 'polypeptide(L)'
;MAEDAIEKVAPEKPEKKTILDVLKEWSLARKLSLIAVTLISALLFGAIIMQSQVADYSLLFANLPSRDAASVVEWLKDRKIPYRLTDGGKDILIPADKVYEARIELAGSGLAEGGIGFEIFDKQSFGMTDFTQKVNYLRALQ
;
A
#
# COMPACT_ATOMS: atom_id res chain seq x y z
N MET A 1 -34.59 66.89 -50.52
CA MET A 1 -34.88 65.73 -51.41
C MET A 1 -33.53 65.23 -51.88
N ALA A 2 -32.94 64.14 -51.38
CA ALA A 2 -33.48 63.02 -50.63
C ALA A 2 -32.58 62.68 -49.43
N GLU A 3 -33.22 62.30 -48.32
CA GLU A 3 -32.63 61.47 -47.26
C GLU A 3 -32.39 60.08 -47.85
N ASP A 4 -31.15 59.75 -48.19
CA ASP A 4 -30.77 58.34 -48.36
C ASP A 4 -30.39 57.78 -46.99
N ALA A 5 -31.25 56.88 -46.54
CA ALA A 5 -31.20 56.21 -45.27
C ALA A 5 -29.87 55.50 -45.07
N ILE A 6 -29.18 55.86 -43.99
CA ILE A 6 -28.14 55.03 -43.40
C ILE A 6 -28.84 53.78 -42.86
N GLU A 7 -28.89 52.73 -43.67
CA GLU A 7 -29.35 51.41 -43.25
C GLU A 7 -28.39 50.89 -42.19
N LYS A 8 -28.88 50.93 -40.95
CA LYS A 8 -28.21 50.47 -39.74
C LYS A 8 -28.03 48.96 -39.84
N VAL A 9 -26.91 48.50 -40.40
CA VAL A 9 -26.50 47.10 -40.32
C VAL A 9 -26.14 46.81 -38.87
N ALA A 10 -27.11 46.25 -38.13
CA ALA A 10 -26.89 45.76 -36.78
C ALA A 10 -25.86 44.62 -36.81
N PRO A 11 -24.87 44.58 -35.90
CA PRO A 11 -23.94 43.46 -35.85
C PRO A 11 -24.69 42.21 -35.35
N GLU A 12 -24.79 41.17 -36.18
CA GLU A 12 -25.24 39.85 -35.74
C GLU A 12 -24.30 39.35 -34.63
N LYS A 13 -24.86 39.22 -33.43
CA LYS A 13 -24.15 38.79 -32.22
C LYS A 13 -23.82 37.31 -32.39
N PRO A 14 -22.54 36.88 -32.34
CA PRO A 14 -22.23 35.46 -32.50
C PRO A 14 -22.82 34.70 -31.31
N GLU A 15 -23.84 33.88 -31.58
CA GLU A 15 -24.38 32.96 -30.58
C GLU A 15 -23.26 32.02 -30.14
N LYS A 16 -22.90 32.10 -28.86
CA LYS A 16 -21.92 31.21 -28.25
C LYS A 16 -22.54 29.82 -28.25
N LYS A 17 -22.17 28.98 -29.21
CA LYS A 17 -22.56 27.57 -29.20
C LYS A 17 -22.14 26.96 -27.87
N THR A 18 -23.12 26.52 -27.08
CA THR A 18 -22.85 25.90 -25.79
C THR A 18 -22.19 24.55 -26.04
N ILE A 19 -21.28 24.12 -25.17
CA ILE A 19 -20.54 22.83 -25.32
C ILE A 19 -21.52 21.65 -25.50
N LEU A 20 -22.74 21.78 -24.95
CA LEU A 20 -23.85 20.85 -25.09
C LEU A 20 -24.38 20.74 -26.52
N ASP A 21 -24.44 21.85 -27.27
CA ASP A 21 -24.95 21.87 -28.65
C ASP A 21 -23.95 21.26 -29.62
N VAL A 22 -22.66 21.57 -29.41
CA VAL A 22 -21.54 20.99 -30.16
C VAL A 22 -21.47 19.47 -29.97
N LEU A 23 -21.75 18.98 -28.76
CA LEU A 23 -21.76 17.54 -28.46
C LEU A 23 -22.99 16.83 -29.07
N LYS A 24 -24.12 17.53 -29.18
CA LYS A 24 -25.37 16.98 -29.74
C LYS A 24 -25.32 16.87 -31.26
N GLU A 25 -24.62 17.78 -31.94
CA GLU A 25 -24.41 17.79 -33.40
C GLU A 25 -23.49 16.66 -33.91
N TRP A 26 -22.81 15.91 -33.04
CA TRP A 26 -21.90 14.84 -33.47
C TRP A 26 -22.62 13.56 -33.92
N SER A 27 -22.05 12.92 -34.95
CA SER A 27 -22.53 11.65 -35.50
C SER A 27 -22.53 10.55 -34.43
N LEU A 28 -23.51 9.64 -34.51
CA LEU A 28 -23.69 8.54 -33.54
C LEU A 28 -22.41 7.71 -33.33
N ALA A 29 -21.65 7.46 -34.40
CA ALA A 29 -20.38 6.74 -34.32
C ALA A 29 -19.32 7.49 -33.50
N ARG A 30 -19.28 8.83 -33.58
CA ARG A 30 -18.34 9.67 -32.85
C ARG A 30 -18.70 9.79 -31.37
N LYS A 31 -19.99 9.75 -31.02
CA LYS A 31 -20.46 9.67 -29.63
C LYS A 31 -20.09 8.32 -29.00
N LEU A 32 -20.30 7.23 -29.74
CA LEU A 32 -19.98 5.89 -29.27
C LEU A 32 -18.48 5.71 -29.03
N SER A 33 -17.63 6.19 -29.96
CA SER A 33 -16.18 6.12 -29.80
C SER A 33 -15.69 6.93 -28.62
N LEU A 34 -16.29 8.10 -28.36
CA LEU A 34 -15.91 8.94 -27.22
C LEU A 34 -16.26 8.28 -25.90
N ILE A 35 -17.47 7.71 -25.76
CA ILE A 35 -17.87 6.96 -24.57
C ILE A 35 -16.93 5.77 -24.36
N ALA A 36 -16.61 5.02 -25.42
CA ALA A 36 -15.70 3.88 -25.35
C ALA A 36 -14.30 4.31 -24.88
N VAL A 37 -13.72 5.36 -25.46
CA VAL A 37 -12.40 5.88 -25.06
C VAL A 37 -12.42 6.37 -23.61
N THR A 38 -13.49 7.05 -23.19
CA THR A 38 -13.61 7.56 -21.81
C THR A 38 -13.70 6.41 -20.80
N LEU A 39 -14.49 5.37 -21.11
CA LEU A 39 -14.59 4.18 -20.28
C LEU A 39 -13.27 3.42 -20.19
N ILE A 40 -12.58 3.21 -21.32
CA ILE A 40 -11.28 2.55 -21.36
C ILE A 40 -10.24 3.36 -20.59
N SER A 41 -10.24 4.68 -20.74
CA SER A 41 -9.34 5.58 -20.00
C SER A 41 -9.61 5.53 -18.49
N ALA A 42 -10.87 5.56 -18.07
CA ALA A 42 -11.25 5.44 -16.66
C ALA A 42 -10.84 4.09 -16.06
N LEU A 43 -11.02 3.00 -16.81
CA LEU A 43 -10.57 1.66 -16.40
C LEU A 43 -9.05 1.58 -16.28
N LEU A 44 -8.31 2.13 -17.25
CA LEU A 44 -6.85 2.20 -17.21
C LEU A 44 -6.36 3.01 -16.01
N PHE A 45 -6.94 4.19 -15.77
CA PHE A 45 -6.60 5.02 -14.61
C PHE A 45 -6.92 4.32 -13.30
N GLY A 46 -8.09 3.68 -13.19
CA GLY A 46 -8.47 2.90 -12.03
C GLY A 46 -7.49 1.75 -11.76
N ALA A 47 -7.10 1.01 -12.80
CA ALA A 47 -6.12 -0.06 -12.69
C ALA A 47 -4.75 0.46 -12.24
N ILE A 48 -4.28 1.59 -12.78
CA ILE A 48 -3.01 2.22 -12.40
C ILE A 48 -3.05 2.68 -10.93
N ILE A 49 -4.14 3.30 -10.47
CA ILE A 49 -4.30 3.72 -9.07
C ILE A 49 -4.29 2.50 -8.15
N MET A 50 -4.99 1.43 -8.53
CA MET A 50 -5.02 0.19 -7.75
C MET A 50 -3.64 -0.48 -7.67
N GLN A 51 -2.84 -0.38 -8.74
CA GLN A 51 -1.46 -0.88 -8.79
C GLN A 51 -0.44 0.04 -8.11
N SER A 52 -0.69 1.36 -8.05
CA SER A 52 0.27 2.36 -7.54
C SER A 52 0.26 2.51 -6.02
N GLN A 53 -0.22 1.49 -5.29
CA GLN A 53 0.09 1.38 -3.88
C GLN A 53 1.58 1.01 -3.76
N VAL A 54 2.44 2.03 -3.87
CA VAL A 54 3.86 1.96 -3.48
C VAL A 54 3.88 1.79 -1.97
N ALA A 55 3.57 0.57 -1.54
CA ALA A 55 3.69 0.19 -0.15
C ALA A 55 5.18 0.15 0.15
N ASP A 56 5.65 1.07 0.99
CA ASP A 56 6.96 0.95 1.61
C ASP A 56 6.96 -0.35 2.42
N TYR A 57 7.76 -1.32 2.02
CA TYR A 57 7.83 -2.61 2.71
C TYR A 57 8.72 -2.46 3.94
N SER A 58 8.19 -2.84 5.09
CA SER A 58 8.93 -2.86 6.35
C SER A 58 8.94 -4.28 6.93
N LEU A 59 9.98 -4.57 7.71
CA LEU A 59 10.22 -5.86 8.30
C LEU A 59 9.14 -6.21 9.34
N LEU A 60 8.40 -7.28 9.09
CA LEU A 60 7.44 -7.85 10.03
C LEU A 60 8.18 -8.77 11.02
N PHE A 61 8.94 -9.73 10.50
CA PHE A 61 9.77 -10.65 11.27
C PHE A 61 11.08 -10.93 10.53
N ALA A 62 12.15 -11.13 11.29
CA ALA A 62 13.45 -11.56 10.77
C ALA A 62 13.84 -12.91 11.36
N ASN A 63 14.59 -13.68 10.58
CA ASN A 63 15.18 -14.97 10.95
C ASN A 63 14.20 -15.91 11.67
N LEU A 64 12.98 -16.04 11.14
CA LEU A 64 12.00 -17.01 11.60
C LEU A 64 12.45 -18.45 11.24
N PRO A 65 12.18 -19.44 12.11
CA PRO A 65 12.21 -20.85 11.74
C PRO A 65 11.26 -21.10 10.56
N SER A 66 11.65 -21.96 9.62
CA SER A 66 10.87 -22.21 8.40
C SER A 66 9.42 -22.64 8.66
N ARG A 67 9.17 -23.36 9.76
CA ARG A 67 7.82 -23.76 10.19
C ARG A 67 6.96 -22.54 10.55
N ASP A 68 7.50 -21.64 11.35
CA ASP A 68 6.76 -20.49 11.87
C ASP A 68 6.59 -19.44 10.75
N ALA A 69 7.60 -19.28 9.89
CA ALA A 69 7.50 -18.48 8.67
C ALA A 69 6.38 -18.97 7.74
N ALA A 70 6.20 -20.29 7.59
CA ALA A 70 5.11 -20.85 6.78
C ALA A 70 3.74 -20.49 7.35
N SER A 71 3.56 -20.59 8.66
CA SER A 71 2.29 -20.24 9.33
C SER A 71 1.99 -18.74 9.23
N VAL A 72 3.00 -17.86 9.37
CA VAL A 72 2.83 -16.40 9.18
C VAL A 72 2.46 -16.09 7.73
N VAL A 73 3.10 -16.74 6.76
CA VAL A 73 2.78 -16.55 5.33
C VAL A 73 1.36 -16.99 5.00
N GLU A 74 0.89 -18.09 5.57
CA GLU A 74 -0.48 -18.57 5.39
C GLU A 74 -1.51 -17.55 5.92
N TRP A 75 -1.27 -17.04 7.13
CA TRP A 75 -2.08 -15.98 7.71
C TRP A 75 -2.10 -14.69 6.85
N LEU A 76 -0.95 -14.29 6.30
CA LEU A 76 -0.84 -13.13 5.41
C LEU A 76 -1.63 -13.34 4.10
N LYS A 77 -1.61 -14.56 3.55
CA LYS A 77 -2.37 -14.93 2.35
C LYS A 77 -3.87 -14.88 2.61
N ASP A 78 -4.34 -15.42 3.73
CA ASP A 78 -5.77 -15.43 4.09
C ASP A 78 -6.34 -14.01 4.18
N ARG A 79 -5.54 -13.07 4.69
CA ARG A 79 -5.89 -11.65 4.81
C ARG A 79 -5.60 -10.82 3.56
N LYS A 80 -5.08 -11.45 2.51
CA LYS A 80 -4.69 -10.79 1.25
C LYS A 80 -3.73 -9.63 1.46
N ILE A 81 -2.87 -9.73 2.48
CA ILE A 81 -1.83 -8.74 2.74
C ILE A 81 -0.66 -9.05 1.81
N PRO A 82 -0.21 -8.09 0.97
CA PRO A 82 0.94 -8.33 0.12
C PRO A 82 2.19 -8.46 0.99
N TYR A 83 3.03 -9.44 0.68
CA TYR A 83 4.24 -9.71 1.46
C TYR A 83 5.43 -10.02 0.54
N ARG A 84 6.64 -9.85 1.07
CA ARG A 84 7.89 -10.24 0.43
C ARG A 84 8.69 -11.10 1.38
N LEU A 85 9.36 -12.09 0.81
CA LEU A 85 10.24 -12.99 1.53
C LEU A 85 11.69 -12.68 1.15
N THR A 86 12.54 -12.47 2.14
CA THR A 86 14.00 -12.30 1.98
C THR A 86 14.76 -13.31 2.84
N ASP A 87 16.08 -13.32 2.76
CA ASP A 87 16.95 -14.24 3.50
C ASP A 87 16.52 -15.73 3.40
N GLY A 88 16.23 -16.19 2.17
CA GLY A 88 15.79 -17.57 1.95
C GLY A 88 14.42 -17.91 2.54
N GLY A 89 13.57 -16.91 2.82
CA GLY A 89 12.22 -17.09 3.36
C GLY A 89 12.12 -16.97 4.88
N LYS A 90 13.21 -16.61 5.55
CA LYS A 90 13.23 -16.40 7.00
C LYS A 90 12.81 -14.98 7.41
N ASP A 91 12.95 -14.04 6.49
CA ASP A 91 12.56 -12.65 6.69
C ASP A 91 11.28 -12.36 5.92
N ILE A 92 10.31 -11.76 6.62
CA ILE A 92 9.00 -11.44 6.06
C ILE A 92 8.82 -9.93 6.13
N LEU A 93 8.60 -9.30 4.99
CA LEU A 93 8.32 -7.87 4.86
C LEU A 93 6.88 -7.66 4.36
N ILE A 94 6.20 -6.67 4.89
CA ILE A 94 4.84 -6.28 4.50
C ILE A 94 4.75 -4.74 4.39
N PRO A 95 3.68 -4.18 3.80
CA PRO A 95 3.45 -2.73 3.80
C PRO A 95 3.59 -2.13 5.20
N ALA A 96 4.34 -1.03 5.32
CA ALA A 96 4.71 -0.39 6.58
C ALA A 96 3.49 0.06 7.39
N ASP A 97 2.41 0.45 6.71
CA ASP A 97 1.11 0.79 7.30
C ASP A 97 0.42 -0.40 7.97
N LYS A 98 0.78 -1.63 7.60
CA LYS A 98 0.20 -2.88 8.13
C LYS A 98 1.05 -3.60 9.17
N VAL A 99 2.30 -3.20 9.37
CA VAL A 99 3.24 -3.90 10.28
C VAL A 99 2.72 -4.01 11.70
N TYR A 100 2.29 -2.90 12.29
CA TYR A 100 1.85 -2.89 13.69
C TYR A 100 0.57 -3.68 13.91
N GLU A 101 -0.42 -3.51 13.01
CA GLU A 101 -1.68 -4.25 13.03
C GLU A 101 -1.41 -5.76 12.93
N ALA A 102 -0.61 -6.18 11.95
CA ALA A 102 -0.26 -7.58 11.75
C ALA A 102 0.47 -8.19 12.96
N ARG A 103 1.38 -7.44 13.61
CA ARG A 103 2.07 -7.91 14.83
C ARG A 103 1.08 -8.17 15.97
N ILE A 104 0.12 -7.27 16.19
CA ILE A 104 -0.88 -7.42 17.26
C ILE A 104 -1.75 -8.64 17.00
N GLU A 105 -2.24 -8.81 15.77
CA GLU A 105 -3.10 -9.93 15.43
C GLU A 105 -2.36 -11.28 15.46
N LEU A 106 -1.12 -11.32 14.96
CA LEU A 106 -0.29 -12.52 15.01
C LEU A 106 0.05 -12.90 16.45
N ALA A 107 0.36 -11.93 17.32
CA ALA A 107 0.55 -12.17 18.74
C ALA A 107 -0.72 -12.72 19.41
N GLY A 108 -1.90 -12.17 19.08
CA GLY A 108 -3.19 -12.68 19.59
C GLY A 108 -3.52 -14.09 19.14
N SER A 109 -3.03 -14.51 17.97
CA SER A 109 -3.22 -15.88 17.45
C SER A 109 -2.17 -16.89 17.91
N GLY A 110 -1.12 -16.45 18.62
CA GLY A 110 0.01 -17.30 19.03
C GLY A 110 0.91 -17.73 17.87
N LEU A 111 0.73 -17.18 16.67
CA LEU A 111 1.46 -17.56 15.45
C LEU A 111 2.87 -16.93 15.37
N ALA A 112 3.21 -16.02 16.28
CA ALA A 112 4.54 -15.42 16.32
C ALA A 112 4.89 -14.86 17.72
N GLU A 113 5.52 -15.67 18.56
CA GLU A 113 6.21 -15.21 19.78
C GLU A 113 7.68 -14.79 19.50
N GLY A 114 8.26 -15.26 18.39
CA GLY A 114 9.71 -15.19 18.11
C GLY A 114 10.19 -13.98 17.30
N GLY A 115 9.64 -12.79 17.54
CA GLY A 115 10.12 -11.58 16.88
C GLY A 115 11.47 -11.13 17.44
N ILE A 116 12.54 -11.33 16.67
CA ILE A 116 13.90 -10.89 17.02
C ILE A 116 13.87 -9.38 17.30
N GLY A 117 14.10 -9.03 18.56
CA GLY A 117 13.98 -7.67 19.07
C GLY A 117 13.78 -7.63 20.59
N PHE A 118 13.06 -8.61 21.17
CA PHE A 118 12.91 -8.74 22.62
C PHE A 118 13.90 -9.70 23.28
N GLU A 119 14.37 -10.72 22.57
CA GLU A 119 15.31 -11.73 23.13
C GLU A 119 16.65 -11.15 23.58
N ILE A 120 17.08 -10.05 22.97
CA ILE A 120 18.33 -9.37 23.33
C ILE A 120 18.19 -8.62 24.66
N PHE A 121 16.98 -8.17 24.99
CA PHE A 121 16.66 -7.60 26.30
C PHE A 121 16.43 -8.69 27.35
N ASP A 122 15.88 -9.84 26.95
CA ASP A 122 15.63 -10.98 27.84
C ASP A 122 16.90 -11.75 28.22
N LYS A 123 17.86 -11.87 27.29
CA LYS A 123 19.16 -12.51 27.56
C LYS A 123 20.16 -11.61 28.28
N GLN A 124 19.84 -10.33 28.49
CA GLN A 124 20.65 -9.48 29.36
C GLN A 124 20.38 -9.90 30.80
N SER A 125 21.07 -10.95 31.23
CA SER A 125 21.16 -11.44 32.61
C SER A 125 21.55 -10.29 33.55
N PHE A 126 20.56 -9.53 34.00
CA PHE A 126 20.66 -8.49 35.03
C PHE A 126 20.96 -9.08 36.44
N GLY A 127 21.42 -10.33 36.53
CA GLY A 127 21.44 -11.11 37.78
C GLY A 127 22.72 -11.89 38.08
N MET A 128 23.72 -11.94 37.19
CA MET A 128 25.03 -12.49 37.59
C MET A 128 25.82 -11.43 38.37
N THR A 129 25.55 -11.37 39.66
CA THR A 129 26.37 -10.59 40.61
C THR A 129 27.72 -11.29 40.82
N ASP A 130 28.78 -10.51 41.12
CA ASP A 130 30.14 -11.00 41.42
C ASP A 130 30.16 -12.15 42.44
N PHE A 131 29.13 -12.22 43.29
CA PHE A 131 28.93 -13.29 44.26
C PHE A 131 28.71 -14.67 43.63
N THR A 132 27.87 -14.79 42.60
CA THR A 132 27.61 -16.07 41.93
C THR A 132 28.85 -16.55 41.16
N GLN A 133 29.63 -15.63 40.58
CA GLN A 133 30.92 -15.96 39.97
C GLN A 133 31.94 -16.48 40.99
N LYS A 134 32.03 -15.84 42.17
CA LYS A 134 32.95 -16.26 43.24
C LYS A 134 32.59 -17.65 43.81
N VAL A 135 31.30 -17.94 44.00
CA VAL A 135 30.84 -19.26 44.48
C VAL A 135 31.10 -20.34 43.44
N ASN A 136 30.85 -20.07 42.16
CA ASN A 136 31.18 -21.03 41.08
C ASN A 136 32.68 -21.26 40.95
N TYR A 137 33.51 -20.22 41.12
CA TYR A 137 34.97 -20.35 41.09
C TYR A 137 35.50 -21.22 42.24
N LEU A 138 34.98 -21.03 43.46
CA LEU A 138 35.36 -21.85 44.61
C LEU A 138 34.92 -23.31 44.46
N ARG A 139 33.77 -23.56 43.83
CA ARG A 139 33.26 -24.92 43.58
C ARG A 139 34.01 -25.63 42.45
N ALA A 140 34.61 -24.88 41.52
CA ALA A 140 35.43 -25.41 40.44
C ALA A 140 36.89 -25.71 40.86
N LEU A 141 37.32 -25.26 42.04
CA LEU A 141 38.65 -25.50 42.61
C LEU A 141 38.67 -26.63 43.66
N GLN A 142 37.51 -27.17 44.03
CA GLN A 142 37.38 -28.42 44.78
C GLN A 142 37.38 -29.59 43.81
#